data_AF-A0A357KSY2-F1
#
_entry.id   AF-A0A357KSY2-F1
#
_cell.length_a   1.000
_cell.length_b   1.000
_cell.length_c   1.000
_cell.angle_alpha   90.00
_cell.angle_beta   90.00
_cell.angle_gamma   90.00
#
_symmetry.space_group_name_H-M   'P 1'
#
loop_
_entity.id
_entity.type
_entity.pdbx_description
1 polymer ?
#
loop_
_entity_poly.entity_id
_entity_poly.type
_entity_poly.pdbx_seq_one_letter_code
_entity_poly.pdbx_strand_id
1 'polypeptide(L)'
;MIPTAVLSLLLLIAAAVFAWLWWRARESNADLAATHARELARRDREHAAALRERTGAEPMYIADHYMRAALLAYYAPGRPSACSAVSLLGGRRSSYDFFPDTDLRGPALLGRPAVLVGAAPERWDRALSFDEVFPLSIRQGRTPAMAAGLNYRGPRSEPAPPVPAEPRP
;
A
#
# COMPACT_ATOMS: atom_id res chain seq x y z
N MET A 1 31.18 29.40 36.28
CA MET A 1 31.18 29.67 34.82
C MET A 1 31.67 28.42 34.11
N ILE A 2 30.83 27.78 33.30
CA ILE A 2 31.27 26.66 32.45
C ILE A 2 32.08 27.28 31.29
N PRO A 3 33.29 26.78 30.97
CA PRO A 3 34.05 27.28 29.83
C PRO A 3 33.23 27.08 28.55
N THR A 4 33.18 28.08 27.68
CA THR A 4 32.48 28.00 26.38
C THR A 4 32.90 26.77 25.56
N ALA A 5 34.17 26.36 25.66
CA ALA A 5 34.67 25.14 25.02
C ALA A 5 33.99 23.85 25.53
N VAL A 6 33.69 23.75 26.83
CA VAL A 6 33.01 22.59 27.41
C VAL A 6 31.54 22.55 26.97
N LEU A 7 30.88 23.72 26.92
CA LEU A 7 29.51 23.82 26.43
C LEU A 7 29.40 23.43 24.94
N SER A 8 30.32 23.91 24.10
CA SER A 8 30.39 23.56 22.69
C SER A 8 30.63 22.06 22.48
N LEU A 9 31.51 21.45 23.27
CA LEU A 9 31.78 20.01 23.19
C LEU A 9 30.55 19.19 23.57
N LEU A 10 29.84 19.57 24.65
CA LEU A 10 28.61 18.89 25.07
C LEU A 10 27.50 19.01 24.01
N LEU A 11 27.37 20.17 23.36
CA LEU A 11 26.41 20.35 22.27
C LEU A 11 26.74 19.49 21.04
N LEU A 12 28.03 19.39 20.68
CA LEU A 12 28.47 18.52 19.58
C LEU A 12 28.19 17.04 19.88
N ILE A 13 28.47 16.59 21.11
CA ILE A 13 28.17 15.22 21.54
C ILE A 13 26.66 14.97 21.49
N ALA A 14 25.85 15.89 22.02
CA ALA A 14 24.39 15.75 22.00
C ALA A 14 23.84 15.69 20.56
N ALA A 15 24.34 16.54 19.65
CA ALA A 15 23.95 16.52 18.25
C ALA A 15 24.35 15.21 17.55
N ALA A 16 25.55 14.70 17.80
CA ALA A 16 26.01 13.42 17.24
C ALA A 16 25.18 12.24 17.74
N VAL A 17 24.89 12.19 19.05
CA VAL A 17 24.03 11.15 19.64
C VAL A 17 22.61 11.24 19.07
N PHE A 18 22.06 12.45 18.95
CA PHE A 18 20.74 12.65 18.35
C PHE A 18 20.69 12.19 16.88
N ALA A 19 21.69 12.58 16.08
CA ALA A 19 21.79 12.15 14.68
C ALA A 19 21.90 10.62 14.55
N TRP A 20 22.68 9.98 15.43
CA TRP A 20 22.82 8.53 15.47
C TRP A 20 21.52 7.82 15.88
N LEU A 21 20.84 8.31 16.93
CA LEU A 21 19.55 7.77 17.34
C LEU A 21 18.49 7.94 16.25
N TRP A 22 18.48 9.08 15.57
CA TRP A 22 17.59 9.36 14.46
C TRP A 22 17.86 8.44 13.26
N TRP A 23 19.12 8.25 12.88
CA TRP A 23 19.52 7.28 11.86
C TRP A 23 19.04 5.88 12.25
N ARG A 24 19.37 5.42 13.45
CA ARG A 24 19.05 4.07 13.92
C ARG A 24 17.53 3.82 13.98
N ALA A 25 16.75 4.82 14.39
CA ALA A 25 15.29 4.77 14.34
C ALA A 25 14.78 4.65 12.89
N ARG A 26 15.37 5.38 11.95
CA ARG A 26 15.00 5.32 10.52
C ARG A 26 15.31 3.96 9.89
N GLU A 27 16.47 3.37 10.16
CA GLU A 27 16.82 2.02 9.67
C GLU A 27 15.87 0.95 10.22
N SER A 28 15.61 0.97 11.52
CA SER A 28 14.71 0.01 12.15
C SER A 28 13.29 0.06 11.55
N ASN A 29 12.78 1.25 11.22
CA ASN A 29 11.50 1.40 10.54
C ASN A 29 11.52 0.86 9.11
N ALA A 30 12.63 1.03 8.37
CA ALA A 30 12.76 0.49 7.01
C ALA A 30 12.81 -1.04 7.01
N ASP A 31 13.55 -1.65 7.94
CA ASP A 31 13.64 -3.10 8.08
C ASP A 31 12.30 -3.72 8.51
N LEU A 32 11.58 -3.06 9.42
CA LEU A 32 10.23 -3.47 9.82
C LEU A 32 9.25 -3.36 8.65
N ALA A 33 9.32 -2.28 7.86
CA ALA A 33 8.50 -2.12 6.66
C ALA A 33 8.80 -3.20 5.61
N ALA A 34 10.08 -3.52 5.38
CA ALA A 34 10.49 -4.58 4.46
C ALA A 34 10.05 -5.97 4.96
N THR A 35 10.16 -6.25 6.25
CA THR A 35 9.71 -7.51 6.84
C THR A 35 8.21 -7.68 6.72
N HIS A 36 7.43 -6.63 7.05
CA HIS A 36 5.98 -6.65 6.87
C HIS A 36 5.59 -6.77 5.40
N ALA A 37 6.30 -6.09 4.49
CA ALA A 37 6.06 -6.19 3.06
C ALA A 37 6.29 -7.61 2.54
N ARG A 38 7.35 -8.28 3.00
CA ARG A 38 7.64 -9.68 2.64
C ARG A 38 6.59 -10.64 3.18
N GLU A 39 6.16 -10.46 4.43
CA GLU A 39 5.11 -11.30 5.02
C GLU A 39 3.76 -11.10 4.32
N LEU A 40 3.41 -9.85 3.99
CA LEU A 40 2.25 -9.54 3.17
C LEU A 40 2.37 -10.21 1.81
N ALA A 41 3.46 -9.98 1.08
CA ALA A 41 3.75 -10.62 -0.21
C ALA A 41 3.67 -12.16 -0.18
N ARG A 42 4.06 -12.79 0.93
CA ARG A 42 3.97 -14.24 1.10
C ARG A 42 2.52 -14.71 1.18
N ARG A 43 1.69 -14.06 2.02
CA ARG A 43 0.25 -14.38 2.15
C ARG A 43 -0.52 -14.08 0.88
N ASP A 44 -0.19 -12.95 0.26
CA ASP A 44 -0.72 -12.49 -1.02
C ASP A 44 -0.51 -13.52 -2.13
N ARG A 45 0.61 -14.26 -2.12
CA ARG A 45 0.90 -15.29 -3.12
C ARG A 45 -0.13 -16.41 -3.13
N GLU A 46 -0.55 -16.87 -1.96
CA GLU A 46 -1.54 -17.96 -1.85
C GLU A 46 -2.88 -17.50 -2.43
N HIS A 47 -3.29 -16.29 -2.09
CA HIS A 47 -4.51 -15.69 -2.63
C HIS A 47 -4.43 -15.44 -4.13
N ALA A 48 -3.31 -14.92 -4.64
CA ALA A 48 -3.11 -14.70 -6.06
C ALA A 48 -3.05 -16.02 -6.85
N ALA A 49 -2.44 -17.07 -6.29
CA ALA A 49 -2.43 -18.39 -6.91
C ALA A 49 -3.85 -18.97 -7.01
N ALA A 50 -4.62 -18.92 -5.93
CA ALA A 50 -6.01 -19.37 -5.93
C ALA A 50 -6.88 -18.56 -6.92
N LEU A 51 -6.65 -17.24 -7.01
CA LEU A 51 -7.38 -16.38 -7.94
C LEU A 51 -7.02 -16.68 -9.40
N ARG A 52 -5.74 -16.95 -9.68
CA ARG A 52 -5.25 -17.37 -11.00
C ARG A 52 -5.86 -18.72 -11.39
N GLU A 53 -5.85 -19.69 -10.49
CA GLU A 53 -6.44 -21.02 -10.72
C GLU A 53 -7.93 -20.91 -11.04
N ARG A 54 -8.65 -20.07 -10.29
CA ARG A 54 -10.09 -19.89 -10.47
C ARG A 54 -10.48 -19.15 -11.76
N THR A 55 -9.66 -18.20 -12.22
CA THR A 55 -10.03 -17.29 -13.30
C THR A 55 -9.28 -17.56 -14.61
N GLY A 56 -8.18 -18.32 -14.56
CA GLY A 56 -7.26 -18.50 -15.68
C GLY A 56 -6.42 -17.27 -16.02
N ALA A 57 -6.53 -16.17 -15.25
CA ALA A 57 -5.88 -14.90 -15.55
C ALA A 57 -4.92 -14.45 -14.44
N GLU A 58 -3.89 -13.70 -14.81
CA GLU A 58 -2.89 -13.19 -13.86
C GLU A 58 -3.45 -12.03 -13.01
N PRO A 59 -3.57 -12.20 -11.68
CA PRO A 59 -4.07 -11.14 -10.81
C PRO A 59 -3.17 -9.92 -10.76
N MET A 60 -3.78 -8.74 -10.69
CA MET A 60 -3.09 -7.51 -10.29
C MET A 60 -3.27 -7.24 -8.79
N TYR A 61 -2.39 -6.43 -8.22
CA TYR A 61 -2.54 -5.92 -6.88
C TYR A 61 -3.07 -4.50 -6.91
N ILE A 62 -4.06 -4.20 -6.07
CA ILE A 62 -4.58 -2.85 -5.90
C ILE A 62 -4.48 -2.48 -4.43
N ALA A 63 -3.59 -1.54 -4.12
CA ALA A 63 -3.38 -1.08 -2.76
C ALA A 63 -4.08 0.25 -2.49
N ASP A 64 -4.57 0.40 -1.25
CA ASP A 64 -5.21 1.62 -0.76
C ASP A 64 -4.28 2.84 -0.76
N HIS A 65 -2.97 2.60 -0.68
CA HIS A 65 -1.94 3.63 -0.57
C HIS A 65 -0.73 3.32 -1.46
N TYR A 66 -0.14 4.35 -2.07
CA TYR A 66 0.95 4.21 -3.04
C TYR A 66 2.21 3.55 -2.46
N MET A 67 2.54 3.83 -1.19
CA MET A 67 3.69 3.19 -0.53
C MET A 67 3.50 1.68 -0.44
N ARG A 68 2.26 1.22 -0.18
CA ARG A 68 1.95 -0.21 -0.13
C ARG A 68 2.01 -0.84 -1.52
N ALA A 69 1.50 -0.14 -2.55
CA ALA A 69 1.66 -0.57 -3.94
C ALA A 69 3.14 -0.74 -4.32
N ALA A 70 4.01 0.20 -3.91
CA ALA A 70 5.44 0.14 -4.16
C ALA A 70 6.12 -1.05 -3.47
N LEU A 71 5.75 -1.31 -2.21
CA LEU A 71 6.25 -2.47 -1.47
C LEU A 71 5.80 -3.79 -2.12
N LEU A 72 4.56 -3.88 -2.58
CA LEU A 72 4.05 -5.06 -3.29
C LEU A 72 4.78 -5.26 -4.63
N ALA A 73 4.92 -4.20 -5.44
CA ALA A 73 5.65 -4.28 -6.72
C ALA A 73 7.10 -4.78 -6.54
N TYR A 74 7.76 -4.36 -5.46
CA TYR A 74 9.16 -4.68 -5.21
C TYR A 74 9.37 -6.04 -4.53
N TYR A 75 8.57 -6.37 -3.51
CA TYR A 75 8.77 -7.56 -2.68
C TYR A 75 7.88 -8.75 -3.05
N ALA A 76 6.82 -8.56 -3.83
CA ALA A 76 5.97 -9.68 -4.23
C ALA A 76 6.69 -10.62 -5.21
N PRO A 77 6.69 -11.95 -4.96
CA PRO A 77 7.27 -12.93 -5.87
C PRO A 77 6.68 -12.81 -7.27
N GLY A 78 7.54 -12.87 -8.29
CA GLY A 78 7.11 -12.75 -9.69
C GLY A 78 6.89 -11.30 -10.17
N ARG A 79 7.13 -10.29 -9.33
CA ARG A 79 7.02 -8.86 -9.66
C ARG A 79 5.68 -8.52 -10.36
N PRO A 80 4.56 -8.80 -9.70
CA PRO A 80 3.25 -8.59 -10.27
C PRO A 80 2.99 -7.09 -10.51
N SER A 81 2.05 -6.80 -11.41
CA SER A 81 1.53 -5.44 -11.60
C SER A 81 0.81 -5.00 -10.32
N ALA A 82 1.27 -3.89 -9.73
CA ALA A 82 0.70 -3.29 -8.54
C ALA A 82 0.26 -1.86 -8.84
N CYS A 83 -0.96 -1.53 -8.46
CA CYS A 83 -1.62 -0.25 -8.69
C CYS A 83 -1.94 0.43 -7.36
N SER A 84 -2.07 1.75 -7.38
CA SER A 84 -2.55 2.51 -6.22
C SER A 84 -3.94 3.09 -6.49
N ALA A 85 -4.87 2.83 -5.56
CA ALA A 85 -6.21 3.40 -5.58
C ALA A 85 -6.34 4.69 -4.75
N VAL A 86 -5.23 5.25 -4.25
CA VAL A 86 -5.27 6.37 -3.30
C VAL A 86 -6.07 7.57 -3.82
N SER A 87 -5.97 7.89 -5.12
CA SER A 87 -6.71 8.99 -5.75
C SER A 87 -8.21 8.70 -5.89
N LEU A 88 -8.58 7.44 -6.13
CA LEU A 88 -9.97 6.98 -6.25
C LEU A 88 -10.64 6.83 -4.87
N LEU A 89 -9.84 6.69 -3.82
CA LEU A 89 -10.28 6.60 -2.43
C LEU A 89 -10.32 7.95 -1.72
N GLY A 90 -10.30 9.06 -2.48
CA GLY A 90 -10.39 10.45 -1.98
C GLY A 90 -9.05 11.10 -1.62
N GLY A 91 -7.93 10.46 -1.90
CA GLY A 91 -6.59 10.99 -1.67
C GLY A 91 -6.03 11.81 -2.85
N ARG A 92 -4.78 12.28 -2.69
CA ARG A 92 -4.05 12.94 -3.79
C ARG A 92 -3.64 11.93 -4.86
N ARG A 93 -3.53 12.40 -6.10
CA ARG A 93 -2.89 11.64 -7.19
C ARG A 93 -1.45 11.28 -6.81
N SER A 94 -1.05 10.07 -7.18
CA SER A 94 0.28 9.48 -7.02
C SER A 94 0.92 9.22 -8.39
N SER A 95 2.19 8.79 -8.42
CA SER A 95 2.88 8.43 -9.66
C SER A 95 2.16 7.32 -10.45
N TYR A 96 1.44 6.42 -9.77
CA TYR A 96 0.68 5.34 -10.40
C TYR A 96 -0.48 5.84 -11.28
N ASP A 97 -0.98 7.05 -11.05
CA ASP A 97 -2.08 7.64 -11.83
C ASP A 97 -1.65 8.19 -13.20
N PHE A 98 -0.41 7.94 -13.63
CA PHE A 98 0.16 8.52 -14.84
C PHE A 98 0.77 7.48 -15.80
N PHE A 99 0.85 6.21 -15.41
CA PHE A 99 1.41 5.15 -16.25
C PHE A 99 0.31 4.22 -16.77
N PRO A 100 0.27 3.90 -18.08
CA PRO A 100 -0.83 3.11 -18.67
C PRO A 100 -1.05 1.72 -18.07
N ASP A 101 -0.02 1.11 -17.52
CA ASP A 101 0.00 -0.23 -16.94
C ASP A 101 -0.37 -0.25 -15.44
N THR A 102 -0.53 0.92 -14.82
CA THR A 102 -0.87 1.04 -13.39
C THR A 102 -1.96 2.06 -13.06
N ASP A 103 -2.35 2.91 -14.02
CA ASP A 103 -3.50 3.78 -13.86
C ASP A 103 -4.78 2.94 -13.91
N LEU A 104 -5.49 2.90 -12.79
CA LEU A 104 -6.74 2.15 -12.62
C LEU A 104 -7.87 2.64 -13.54
N ARG A 105 -7.71 3.79 -14.19
CA ARG A 105 -8.63 4.31 -15.23
C ARG A 105 -8.29 3.76 -16.63
N GLY A 106 -7.13 3.16 -16.79
CA GLY A 106 -6.62 2.67 -18.06
C GLY A 106 -7.36 1.41 -18.54
N PRO A 107 -7.62 1.29 -19.86
CA PRO A 107 -8.35 0.14 -20.41
C PRO A 107 -7.56 -1.18 -20.29
N ALA A 108 -6.24 -1.12 -20.16
CA ALA A 108 -5.36 -2.30 -20.06
C ALA A 108 -5.60 -3.15 -18.80
N LEU A 109 -6.27 -2.60 -17.79
CA LEU A 109 -6.54 -3.29 -16.52
C LEU A 109 -7.93 -3.92 -16.46
N LEU A 110 -8.82 -3.57 -17.38
CA LEU A 110 -10.18 -4.10 -17.42
C LEU A 110 -10.17 -5.61 -17.65
N GLY A 111 -11.14 -6.32 -17.07
CA GLY A 111 -11.22 -7.77 -17.19
C GLY A 111 -10.38 -8.54 -16.17
N ARG A 112 -9.37 -7.90 -15.58
CA ARG A 112 -8.38 -8.60 -14.76
C ARG A 112 -8.94 -8.91 -13.37
N PRO A 113 -8.60 -10.07 -12.80
CA PRO A 113 -8.81 -10.32 -11.37
C PRO A 113 -7.81 -9.49 -10.55
N ALA A 114 -8.18 -9.18 -9.31
CA ALA A 114 -7.34 -8.36 -8.43
C ALA A 114 -7.33 -8.85 -6.98
N VAL A 115 -6.18 -8.68 -6.33
CA VAL A 115 -6.04 -8.72 -4.88
C VAL A 115 -6.07 -7.29 -4.35
N LEU A 116 -7.07 -6.98 -3.51
CA LEU A 116 -7.32 -5.68 -2.93
C LEU A 116 -6.70 -5.63 -1.53
N VAL A 117 -5.89 -4.61 -1.25
CA VAL A 117 -5.07 -4.57 -0.02
C VAL A 117 -5.18 -3.23 0.69
N GLY A 118 -5.58 -3.26 1.97
CA GLY A 118 -5.42 -2.14 2.90
C GLY A 118 -6.70 -1.37 3.25
N ALA A 119 -7.70 -1.36 2.38
CA ALA A 119 -9.00 -0.74 2.69
C ALA A 119 -10.07 -1.78 3.07
N ALA A 120 -11.10 -1.31 3.78
CA ALA A 120 -12.29 -2.10 4.09
C ALA A 120 -13.12 -2.38 2.82
N PRO A 121 -13.86 -3.51 2.77
CA PRO A 121 -14.67 -3.90 1.60
C PRO A 121 -15.60 -2.79 1.09
N GLU A 122 -16.25 -2.05 1.98
CA GLU A 122 -17.21 -0.99 1.63
C GLU A 122 -16.51 0.19 0.95
N ARG A 123 -15.25 0.44 1.30
CA ARG A 123 -14.45 1.50 0.69
C ARG A 123 -13.99 1.10 -0.71
N TRP A 124 -13.73 -0.19 -0.93
CA TRP A 124 -13.48 -0.73 -2.27
C TRP A 124 -14.71 -0.64 -3.15
N ASP A 125 -15.85 -1.07 -2.64
CA ASP A 125 -17.10 -1.03 -3.39
C ASP A 125 -17.49 0.39 -3.81
N ARG A 126 -17.24 1.41 -2.98
CA ARG A 126 -17.46 2.81 -3.39
C ARG A 126 -16.54 3.30 -4.51
N ALA A 127 -15.29 2.85 -4.54
CA ALA A 127 -14.27 3.42 -5.43
C ALA A 127 -14.11 2.64 -6.74
N LEU A 128 -14.27 1.32 -6.71
CA LEU A 128 -13.94 0.41 -7.79
C LEU A 128 -15.13 -0.49 -8.11
N SER A 129 -15.27 -0.84 -9.39
CA SER A 129 -16.29 -1.76 -9.86
C SER A 129 -15.67 -3.10 -10.22
N PHE A 130 -16.23 -4.17 -9.66
CA PHE A 130 -15.92 -5.57 -9.94
C PHE A 130 -17.22 -6.34 -10.14
N ASP A 131 -17.19 -7.45 -10.86
CA ASP A 131 -18.36 -8.33 -10.96
C ASP A 131 -18.63 -9.03 -9.62
N GLU A 132 -17.57 -9.36 -8.88
CA GLU A 132 -17.65 -9.99 -7.58
C GLU A 132 -16.50 -9.53 -6.69
N VAL A 133 -16.77 -9.29 -5.40
CA VAL A 133 -15.77 -9.01 -4.37
C VAL A 133 -16.06 -9.88 -3.16
N PHE A 134 -15.03 -10.58 -2.66
CA PHE A 134 -15.16 -11.40 -1.46
C PHE A 134 -13.94 -11.21 -0.55
N PRO A 135 -14.14 -11.25 0.78
CA PRO A 135 -13.06 -11.07 1.73
C PRO A 135 -12.09 -12.26 1.69
N LEU A 136 -10.80 -11.96 1.76
CA LEU A 136 -9.73 -12.95 1.89
C LEU A 136 -9.19 -12.99 3.32
N SER A 137 -9.04 -11.82 3.94
CA SER A 137 -8.60 -11.69 5.31
C SER A 137 -9.14 -10.43 5.98
N ILE A 138 -9.38 -10.53 7.28
CA ILE A 138 -9.72 -9.37 8.12
C ILE A 138 -8.44 -8.71 8.63
N ARG A 139 -8.51 -7.39 8.90
CA ARG A 139 -7.39 -6.66 9.50
C ARG A 139 -7.02 -7.28 10.85
N GLN A 140 -5.73 -7.58 11.06
CA GLN A 140 -5.21 -8.10 12.32
C GLN A 140 -4.00 -7.26 12.77
N GLY A 141 -4.21 -6.38 13.76
CA GLY A 141 -3.18 -5.44 14.23
C GLY A 141 -2.68 -4.53 13.10
N ARG A 142 -1.41 -4.72 12.71
CA ARG A 142 -0.76 -3.99 11.61
C ARG A 142 -0.94 -4.64 10.24
N THR A 143 -1.40 -5.89 10.18
CA THR A 143 -1.67 -6.58 8.91
C THR A 143 -2.95 -6.02 8.27
N PRO A 144 -2.88 -5.53 7.02
CA PRO A 144 -4.06 -4.97 6.34
C PRO A 144 -5.15 -6.00 6.11
N ALA A 145 -6.39 -5.54 6.01
CA ALA A 145 -7.46 -6.36 5.45
C ALA A 145 -7.22 -6.59 3.95
N MET A 146 -7.70 -7.74 3.46
CA MET A 146 -7.58 -8.11 2.06
C MET A 146 -8.89 -8.66 1.51
N ALA A 147 -9.12 -8.41 0.24
CA ALA A 147 -10.23 -8.97 -0.52
C ALA A 147 -9.75 -9.37 -1.92
N ALA A 148 -10.52 -10.20 -2.60
CA ALA A 148 -10.31 -10.51 -4.01
C ALA A 148 -11.48 -9.94 -4.80
N GLY A 149 -11.14 -9.29 -5.91
CA GLY A 149 -12.07 -8.77 -6.90
C GLY A 149 -11.98 -9.57 -8.19
N LEU A 150 -13.12 -9.93 -8.77
CA LEU A 150 -13.19 -10.55 -10.09
C LEU A 150 -13.60 -9.54 -11.16
N ASN A 151 -12.97 -9.69 -12.33
CA ASN A 151 -13.35 -8.97 -13.55
C ASN A 151 -13.45 -7.46 -13.35
N TYR A 152 -12.30 -6.81 -13.10
CA TYR A 152 -12.25 -5.38 -12.86
C TYR A 152 -12.92 -4.58 -14.00
N ARG A 153 -13.85 -3.70 -13.65
CA ARG A 153 -14.64 -2.88 -14.59
C ARG A 153 -14.22 -1.42 -14.63
N GLY A 154 -13.21 -1.03 -13.86
CA GLY A 154 -12.78 0.36 -13.76
C GLY A 154 -13.25 1.04 -12.46
N PRO A 155 -12.92 2.32 -12.29
CA PRO A 155 -13.41 3.13 -11.17
C PRO A 155 -14.91 3.36 -11.30
N ARG A 156 -15.61 3.46 -10.17
CA ARG A 156 -16.99 3.97 -10.18
C ARG A 156 -16.97 5.47 -10.50
N SER A 157 -17.90 5.91 -11.33
CA SER A 157 -17.89 7.23 -11.99
C SER A 157 -18.07 8.44 -11.07
N GLU A 158 -18.12 8.26 -9.76
CA GLU A 158 -18.24 9.35 -8.81
C GLU A 158 -17.03 9.31 -7.86
N PRO A 159 -16.10 10.28 -7.90
CA PRO A 159 -15.12 10.40 -6.85
C PRO A 159 -15.90 10.58 -5.55
N ALA A 160 -15.77 9.62 -4.63
CA ALA A 160 -16.39 9.73 -3.33
C ALA A 160 -16.06 11.12 -2.75
N PRO A 161 -17.04 11.87 -2.22
CA PRO A 161 -16.77 13.15 -1.57
C PRO A 161 -15.64 12.95 -0.56
N PRO A 162 -14.71 13.91 -0.42
CA PRO A 162 -13.54 13.76 0.43
C PRO A 162 -14.00 13.33 1.81
N VAL A 163 -13.57 12.13 2.24
CA VAL A 163 -13.88 11.63 3.58
C VAL A 163 -13.23 12.60 4.55
N PRO A 164 -13.98 13.22 5.49
CA PRO A 164 -13.38 14.05 6.52
C PRO A 164 -12.32 13.22 7.22
N ALA A 165 -11.12 13.78 7.36
CA ALA A 165 -9.96 13.07 7.88
C ALA A 165 -10.34 12.34 9.18
N GLU A 166 -10.37 11.01 9.15
CA GLU A 166 -10.52 10.23 10.39
C GLU A 166 -9.42 10.67 11.36
N PRO A 167 -9.75 10.94 12.63
CA PRO A 167 -8.74 11.24 13.62
C PRO A 167 -7.74 10.08 13.64
N ARG A 168 -6.49 10.38 13.27
CA ARG A 168 -5.40 9.41 13.38
C ARG A 168 -5.29 9.03 14.87
N PRO A 169 -5.32 7.72 15.22
CA PRO A 169 -5.08 7.29 16.60
C PRO A 169 -3.66 7.65 17.06
#